data_AF-A0A919S376-F1
#
_entry.id   AF-A0A919S376-F1
#
_cell.length_a   1.000
_cell.length_b   1.000
_cell.length_c   1.000
_cell.angle_alpha   90.00
_cell.angle_beta   90.00
_cell.angle_gamma   90.00
#
_symmetry.space_group_name_H-M   'P 1'
#
loop_
_entity.id
_entity.type
_entity.pdbx_description
1 polymer ?
#
loop_
_entity_poly.entity_id
_entity_poly.type
_entity_poly.pdbx_seq_one_letter_code
_entity_poly.pdbx_strand_id
1 'polypeptide(L)'
;MSPRFEVELDIFSGNPNPSWILSDTEGVLFLKRLAKLRKTSAKELSTNLGYLGFIVRVTNGTEKSLVRIQNGMVLLSQDDTNVYYSDENRELERWLLNSGKSSLNSDLFKIVDIKIPRNP
;
A
#
# COMPACT_ATOMS: atom_id res chain seq x y z
N MET A 1 3.24 20.89 -10.07
CA MET A 1 4.14 19.76 -9.73
C MET A 1 3.29 18.49 -9.77
N SER A 2 3.84 17.38 -10.26
CA SER A 2 3.15 16.08 -10.19
C SER A 2 3.17 15.55 -8.75
N PRO A 3 2.16 14.80 -8.30
CA PRO A 3 2.17 14.18 -6.99
C PRO A 3 3.33 13.18 -6.85
N ARG A 4 3.98 13.15 -5.68
CA ARG A 4 5.00 12.16 -5.33
C ARG A 4 4.38 11.04 -4.48
N PHE A 5 4.73 9.80 -4.79
CA PHE A 5 4.26 8.61 -4.08
C PHE A 5 5.46 7.86 -3.51
N GLU A 6 5.54 7.81 -2.18
CA GLU A 6 6.53 7.02 -1.46
C GLU A 6 5.84 5.81 -0.84
N VAL A 7 6.31 4.62 -1.20
CA VAL A 7 5.81 3.35 -0.69
C VAL A 7 6.77 2.84 0.37
N GLU A 8 6.21 2.34 1.46
CA GLU A 8 6.91 1.63 2.52
C GLU A 8 6.24 0.26 2.70
N LEU A 9 7.04 -0.80 2.73
CA LEU A 9 6.60 -2.14 3.12
C LEU A 9 6.68 -2.25 4.64
N ASP A 10 5.53 -2.25 5.30
CA ASP A 10 5.46 -2.30 6.76
C ASP A 10 5.59 -3.75 7.25
N ILE A 11 6.79 -4.14 7.70
CA ILE A 11 7.09 -5.54 8.01
C ILE A 11 8.05 -5.75 9.19
N PHE A 12 8.85 -4.75 9.56
CA PHE A 12 9.84 -4.87 10.62
C PHE A 12 9.47 -4.01 11.85
N SER A 13 9.45 -4.62 13.03
CA SER A 13 9.12 -3.93 14.29
C SER A 13 10.33 -3.29 15.00
N GLY A 14 11.47 -3.14 14.31
CA GLY A 14 12.71 -2.64 14.92
C GLY A 14 13.87 -2.35 13.95
N ASN A 15 13.76 -2.77 12.69
CA ASN A 15 14.64 -2.33 11.61
C ASN A 15 13.89 -1.34 10.71
N PRO A 16 14.59 -0.46 9.97
CA PRO A 16 13.96 0.36 8.95
C PRO A 16 13.22 -0.50 7.91
N ASN A 17 11.96 -0.16 7.65
CA ASN A 17 11.16 -0.79 6.62
C ASN A 17 11.72 -0.45 5.22
N PRO A 18 11.70 -1.38 4.25
CA PRO A 18 12.05 -1.06 2.87
C PRO A 18 11.08 -0.05 2.27
N SER A 19 11.62 0.89 1.50
CA SER A 19 10.82 1.91 0.81
C SER A 19 11.31 2.17 -0.61
N TRP A 20 10.42 2.66 -1.46
CA TRP A 20 10.72 3.07 -2.83
C TRP A 20 9.74 4.16 -3.29
N ILE A 21 10.10 4.83 -4.38
CA ILE A 21 9.28 5.88 -4.99
C ILE A 21 8.65 5.30 -6.25
N LEU A 22 7.35 5.48 -6.42
CA LEU A 22 6.69 5.16 -7.69
C LEU A 22 7.06 6.21 -8.74
N SER A 23 7.33 5.77 -9.96
CA SER A 23 7.43 6.68 -11.11
C SER A 23 6.10 7.41 -11.35
N ASP A 24 6.13 8.51 -12.10
CA ASP A 24 4.90 9.26 -12.46
C ASP A 24 3.84 8.36 -13.11
N THR A 25 4.26 7.42 -13.96
CA THR A 25 3.36 6.46 -14.63
C THR A 25 2.75 5.48 -13.62
N GLU A 26 3.56 4.96 -12.70
CA GLU A 26 3.08 4.06 -11.63
C GLU A 26 2.17 4.80 -10.65
N GLY A 27 2.46 6.06 -10.32
CA GLY A 27 1.60 6.91 -9.48
C GLY A 27 0.21 7.10 -10.10
N VAL A 28 0.13 7.34 -11.41
CA VAL A 28 -1.15 7.40 -12.14
C VAL A 28 -1.88 6.06 -12.09
N LEU A 29 -1.18 4.94 -12.25
CA LEU A 29 -1.78 3.60 -12.15
C LEU A 29 -2.27 3.29 -10.73
N PHE A 30 -1.53 3.71 -9.70
CA PHE A 30 -1.91 3.58 -8.30
C PHE A 30 -3.24 4.32 -8.03
N LEU A 31 -3.34 5.59 -8.42
CA LEU A 31 -4.58 6.36 -8.28
C LEU A 31 -5.75 5.72 -9.04
N LYS A 32 -5.52 5.24 -10.26
CA LYS A 32 -6.54 4.53 -11.05
C LYS A 32 -7.03 3.25 -10.38
N ARG A 33 -6.16 2.50 -9.70
CA ARG A 33 -6.53 1.31 -8.95
C ARG A 33 -7.32 1.67 -7.69
N LEU A 34 -6.83 2.65 -6.93
CA LEU A 34 -7.50 3.14 -5.73
C LEU A 34 -8.93 3.63 -6.02
N ALA A 35 -9.11 4.39 -7.11
CA ALA A 35 -10.42 4.91 -7.51
C ALA A 35 -11.44 3.84 -7.94
N LYS A 36 -10.99 2.61 -8.26
CA LYS A 36 -11.86 1.49 -8.61
C LYS A 36 -12.32 0.69 -7.39
N LEU A 37 -11.71 0.88 -6.22
CA LEU A 37 -12.07 0.14 -5.03
C LEU A 37 -13.44 0.57 -4.50
N ARG A 38 -14.18 -0.39 -3.93
CA ARG A 38 -15.50 -0.13 -3.34
C ARG A 38 -15.31 0.40 -1.92
N LYS A 39 -15.94 1.54 -1.61
CA LYS A 39 -16.00 2.04 -0.23
C LYS A 39 -16.68 1.00 0.66
N THR A 40 -16.22 0.87 1.90
CA THR A 40 -16.76 -0.07 2.89
C THR A 40 -16.87 0.59 4.26
N SER A 41 -17.78 0.09 5.08
CA SER A 41 -17.94 0.48 6.49
C SER A 41 -17.13 -0.39 7.45
N ALA A 42 -16.53 -1.49 6.98
CA ALA A 42 -15.63 -2.33 7.77
C ALA A 42 -14.32 -1.58 8.08
N LYS A 43 -13.82 -1.65 9.32
CA LYS A 43 -12.76 -0.74 9.82
C LYS A 43 -11.51 -1.41 10.38
N GLU A 44 -11.29 -2.69 10.15
CA GLU A 44 -10.19 -3.39 10.83
C GLU A 44 -8.97 -3.57 9.92
N LEU A 45 -7.93 -2.77 10.20
CA LEU A 45 -6.55 -3.12 9.87
C LEU A 45 -5.98 -3.88 11.07
N SER A 46 -5.16 -4.90 10.80
CA SER A 46 -4.57 -5.70 11.87
C SER A 46 -3.43 -4.94 12.54
N THR A 47 -3.30 -5.09 13.85
CA THR A 47 -2.21 -4.54 14.68
C THR A 47 -1.19 -5.61 15.08
N ASN A 48 -1.23 -6.79 14.46
CA ASN A 48 -0.35 -7.91 14.76
C ASN A 48 1.10 -7.64 14.34
N LEU A 49 2.06 -8.31 14.98
CA LEU A 49 3.47 -8.21 14.61
C LEU A 49 3.77 -8.92 13.27
N GLY A 50 4.72 -8.36 12.51
CA GLY A 50 5.18 -8.91 11.24
C GLY A 50 4.66 -8.12 10.03
N TYR A 51 4.19 -8.82 8.99
CA TYR A 51 3.66 -8.19 7.77
C TYR A 51 2.38 -7.40 8.07
N LEU A 52 2.50 -6.06 8.01
CA LEU A 52 1.42 -5.09 8.20
C LEU A 52 0.94 -4.47 6.89
N GLY A 53 1.48 -4.90 5.76
CA GLY A 53 1.06 -4.45 4.43
C GLY A 53 1.93 -3.32 3.90
N PHE A 54 1.30 -2.38 3.22
CA PHE A 54 1.97 -1.25 2.58
C PHE A 54 1.43 0.07 3.08
N ILE A 55 2.31 1.05 3.19
CA ILE A 55 1.98 2.44 3.45
C ILE A 55 2.40 3.25 2.22
N VAL A 56 1.48 4.00 1.63
CA VAL A 56 1.77 4.92 0.53
C VAL A 56 1.55 6.35 1.01
N ARG A 57 2.62 7.12 1.09
CA ARG A 57 2.60 8.56 1.37
C ARG A 57 2.49 9.31 0.05
N VAL A 58 1.40 10.05 -0.12
CA VAL A 58 1.15 10.89 -1.30
C VAL A 58 1.35 12.34 -0.92
N THR A 59 2.22 13.04 -1.65
CA THR A 59 2.45 14.48 -1.47
C THR A 59 2.16 15.21 -2.77
N ASN A 60 1.23 16.16 -2.75
CA ASN A 60 0.87 17.00 -3.89
C ASN A 60 0.89 18.47 -3.47
N GLY A 61 2.03 19.15 -3.65
CA GLY A 61 2.23 20.49 -3.08
C GLY A 61 2.18 20.45 -1.55
N THR A 62 1.24 21.17 -0.95
CA THR A 62 1.01 21.18 0.50
C THR A 62 0.07 20.07 0.98
N GLU A 63 -0.68 19.44 0.07
CA GLU A 63 -1.61 18.35 0.40
C GLU A 63 -0.83 17.06 0.67
N LYS A 64 -1.20 16.38 1.76
CA LYS A 64 -0.63 15.09 2.14
C LYS A 64 -1.74 14.09 2.36
N SER A 65 -1.55 12.88 1.85
CA SER A 65 -2.45 11.76 2.11
C SER A 65 -1.65 10.51 2.42
N LEU A 66 -2.24 9.64 3.23
CA LEU A 66 -1.64 8.38 3.63
C LEU A 66 -2.60 7.26 3.26
N VAL A 67 -2.13 6.29 2.48
CA VAL A 67 -2.89 5.09 2.13
C VAL A 67 -2.26 3.91 2.85
N ARG A 68 -3.01 3.21 3.71
CA ARG A 68 -2.61 1.93 4.29
C ARG A 68 -3.34 0.81 3.57
N ILE A 69 -2.61 -0.22 3.15
CA ILE A 69 -3.13 -1.34 2.37
C ILE A 69 -2.71 -2.63 3.07
N GLN A 70 -3.64 -3.43 3.55
CA GLN A 70 -3.35 -4.67 4.26
C GLN A 70 -4.51 -5.65 4.19
N ASN A 71 -4.23 -6.93 3.91
CA ASN A 71 -5.20 -8.04 4.02
C ASN A 71 -6.53 -7.76 3.28
N GLY A 72 -6.45 -7.15 2.10
CA GLY A 72 -7.60 -6.80 1.28
C GLY A 72 -8.42 -5.61 1.78
N MET A 73 -7.87 -4.82 2.70
CA MET A 73 -8.45 -3.57 3.18
C MET A 73 -7.54 -2.39 2.82
N VAL A 74 -8.17 -1.26 2.49
CA VAL A 74 -7.46 0.00 2.20
C VAL A 74 -8.04 1.12 3.05
N LEU A 75 -7.19 1.82 3.80
CA LEU A 75 -7.52 3.04 4.51
C LEU A 75 -6.85 4.22 3.82
N LEU A 76 -7.64 5.15 3.30
CA LEU A 76 -7.18 6.46 2.87
C LEU A 76 -7.41 7.48 4.00
N SER A 77 -6.33 8.06 4.50
CA SER A 77 -6.33 9.18 5.44
C SER A 77 -5.90 10.44 4.71
N GLN A 78 -6.75 11.46 4.72
CA GLN A 78 -6.47 12.80 4.19
C GLN A 78 -7.01 13.82 5.19
N ASP A 79 -6.13 14.66 5.73
CA ASP A 79 -6.43 15.58 6.83
C ASP A 79 -7.14 14.83 7.99
N ASP A 80 -8.33 15.29 8.41
CA ASP A 80 -9.13 14.66 9.46
C ASP A 80 -10.11 13.59 8.92
N THR A 81 -10.02 13.24 7.63
CA THR A 81 -10.94 12.29 6.98
C THR A 81 -10.29 10.93 6.78
N ASN A 82 -11.01 9.89 7.20
CA ASN A 82 -10.65 8.48 6.95
C ASN A 82 -11.72 7.80 6.11
N VAL A 83 -11.32 7.23 4.98
CA VAL A 83 -12.19 6.45 4.09
C VAL A 83 -11.65 5.04 3.92
N TYR A 84 -12.49 4.05 4.17
CA TYR A 84 -12.14 2.64 4.01
C TYR A 84 -12.65 2.11 2.67
N TYR A 85 -11.84 1.29 2.02
CA TYR A 85 -12.18 0.57 0.80
C TYR A 85 -11.85 -0.92 0.94
N SER A 86 -12.62 -1.72 0.21
CA SER A 86 -12.41 -3.16 0.07
C SER A 86 -11.59 -3.44 -1.19
N ASP A 87 -10.48 -4.16 -1.03
CA ASP A 87 -9.65 -4.77 -2.07
C ASP A 87 -9.65 -6.30 -1.85
N GLU A 88 -10.83 -6.92 -1.93
CA GLU A 88 -11.07 -8.33 -1.57
C GLU A 88 -10.09 -9.30 -2.25
N ASN A 89 -9.72 -8.97 -3.49
CA ASN A 89 -8.80 -9.77 -4.27
C ASN A 89 -7.35 -9.48 -3.94
N ARG A 90 -7.01 -8.47 -3.13
CA ARG A 90 -5.64 -8.04 -2.77
C ARG A 90 -4.82 -7.63 -3.99
N GLU A 91 -5.48 -7.04 -4.99
CA GLU A 91 -4.83 -6.64 -6.23
C GLU A 91 -3.86 -5.47 -6.02
N LEU A 92 -4.20 -4.55 -5.11
CA LEU A 92 -3.37 -3.39 -4.83
C LEU A 92 -2.11 -3.79 -4.06
N GLU A 93 -2.21 -4.69 -3.08
CA GLU A 93 -1.04 -5.24 -2.36
C GLU A 93 -0.08 -5.93 -3.34
N ARG A 94 -0.59 -6.81 -4.22
CA ARG A 94 0.26 -7.48 -5.22
C ARG A 94 0.90 -6.51 -6.19
N TRP A 95 0.16 -5.51 -6.64
CA TRP A 95 0.69 -4.52 -7.57
C TRP A 95 1.80 -3.69 -6.91
N LEU A 96 1.62 -3.26 -5.66
CA LEU A 96 2.63 -2.54 -4.89
C LEU A 96 3.87 -3.40 -4.68
N LEU A 97 3.73 -4.68 -4.27
CA LEU A 97 4.87 -5.59 -4.14
C LEU A 97 5.70 -5.66 -5.43
N ASN A 98 5.04 -5.76 -6.58
CA ASN A 98 5.72 -5.81 -7.88
C ASN A 98 6.42 -4.49 -8.24
N SER A 99 5.84 -3.33 -7.89
CA SER A 99 6.49 -2.03 -8.10
C SER A 99 7.79 -1.89 -7.28
N GLY A 100 7.87 -2.55 -6.13
CA GLY A 100 9.06 -2.54 -5.26
C GLY A 100 10.09 -3.61 -5.60
N LYS A 101 9.89 -4.42 -6.65
CA LYS A 101 10.71 -5.62 -6.91
C LYS A 101 12.21 -5.33 -7.04
N SER A 102 12.59 -4.18 -7.59
CA SER A 102 13.99 -3.75 -7.70
C SER A 102 14.59 -3.21 -6.40
N SER A 103 13.75 -2.79 -5.46
CA SER A 103 14.15 -2.21 -4.16
C SER A 103 14.14 -3.23 -3.02
N LEU A 104 13.57 -4.41 -3.26
CA LEU A 104 13.49 -5.51 -2.30
C LEU A 104 14.53 -6.57 -2.66
N ASN A 105 15.19 -7.14 -1.65
CA ASN A 105 16.00 -8.36 -1.87
C ASN A 105 15.07 -9.54 -2.21
N SER A 106 15.63 -10.56 -2.89
CA SER A 106 14.84 -11.68 -3.43
C SER A 106 14.10 -12.48 -2.38
N ASP A 107 14.68 -12.64 -1.19
CA ASP A 107 14.10 -13.48 -0.14
C ASP A 107 12.95 -12.76 0.54
N LEU A 108 13.11 -11.46 0.81
CA LEU A 108 12.04 -10.63 1.34
C LEU A 108 10.86 -10.55 0.36
N PHE A 109 11.13 -10.39 -0.94
CA PHE A 109 10.07 -10.43 -1.96
C PHE A 109 9.27 -11.73 -1.89
N LYS A 110 9.94 -12.89 -1.84
CA LYS A 110 9.28 -14.20 -1.76
C LYS A 110 8.48 -14.36 -0.47
N ILE A 111 9.03 -13.91 0.66
CA ILE A 111 8.34 -13.96 1.96
C ILE A 111 7.04 -13.16 1.90
N VAL A 112 7.06 -11.95 1.34
CA VAL A 112 5.88 -11.09 1.22
C VAL A 112 4.88 -11.66 0.22
N ASP A 113 5.33 -12.18 -0.92
CA ASP A 113 4.46 -12.80 -1.94
C ASP A 113 3.62 -13.94 -1.35
N ILE A 114 4.23 -14.78 -0.49
CA ILE A 114 3.52 -15.84 0.25
C ILE A 114 2.45 -15.28 1.20
N LYS A 115 2.66 -14.08 1.77
CA LYS A 115 1.69 -13.40 2.66
C LYS A 115 0.54 -12.72 1.91
N ILE A 116 0.60 -12.66 0.58
CA ILE A 116 -0.45 -12.11 -0.28
C ILE A 116 -1.03 -13.21 -1.18
N PRO A 117 -1.78 -14.19 -0.62
CA PRO A 117 -2.46 -15.22 -1.40
C PRO A 117 -3.28 -14.63 -2.54
N ARG A 118 -3.27 -15.35 -3.66
CA ARG A 118 -4.25 -15.17 -4.72
C ARG A 118 -5.51 -15.90 -4.28
N ASN A 119 -6.64 -15.20 -4.24
CA ASN A 119 -7.92 -15.89 -4.09
C ASN A 119 -8.09 -16.80 -5.33
N PRO A 120 -8.46 -18.09 -5.13
CA PRO A 120 -8.71 -19.02 -6.23
C PRO A 120 -9.89 -18.60 -7.11
#